data_AF-A0A6I6GUD9-F1
#
_entry.id   AF-A0A6I6GUD9-F1
#
_cell.length_a   1.000
_cell.length_b   1.000
_cell.length_c   1.000
_cell.angle_alpha   90.00
_cell.angle_beta   90.00
_cell.angle_gamma   90.00
#
_symmetry.space_group_name_H-M   'P 1'
#
loop_
_entity.id
_entity.type
_entity.pdbx_description
1 polymer ?
#
loop_
_entity_poly.entity_id
_entity_poly.type
_entity_poly.pdbx_seq_one_letter_code
_entity_poly.pdbx_strand_id
1 'polypeptide(L)'
;MKTEDEIIQSLIAGGIIGASLGVLIAKDKEEGAAIGALAGAVLVATYRASEKAKATNVPLIVLEEGSLYEKQADGTKRFIRKMKKPKAQLRNKFKLQ
;
A
#
# COMPACT_ATOMS: atom_id res chain seq x y z
N MET A 1 27.97 -6.28 -4.71
CA MET A 1 27.44 -4.93 -4.43
C MET A 1 25.99 -5.10 -4.06
N LYS A 2 25.54 -4.52 -2.94
CA LYS A 2 24.12 -4.54 -2.59
C LYS A 2 23.36 -3.64 -3.55
N THR A 3 22.17 -4.06 -3.99
CA THR A 3 21.30 -3.22 -4.81
C THR A 3 20.70 -2.09 -3.97
N GLU A 4 20.26 -1.00 -4.60
CA GLU A 4 19.64 0.14 -3.90
C GLU A 4 18.45 -0.30 -3.04
N ASP A 5 17.66 -1.27 -3.52
CA ASP A 5 16.56 -1.88 -2.77
C ASP A 5 17.01 -2.59 -1.48
N GLU A 6 18.15 -3.30 -1.51
CA GLU A 6 18.70 -3.96 -0.32
C GLU A 6 19.23 -2.94 0.71
N ILE A 7 19.77 -1.81 0.23
CA ILE A 7 20.24 -0.71 1.08
C ILE A 7 19.05 -0.04 1.76
N ILE A 8 17.99 0.27 1.00
CA ILE A 8 16.76 0.85 1.53
C ILE A 8 16.09 -0.12 2.50
N GLN A 9 15.97 -1.41 2.18
CA GLN A 9 15.45 -2.43 3.11
C GLN A 9 16.24 -2.47 4.42
N SER A 10 17.58 -2.44 4.34
CA SER A 10 18.44 -2.46 5.53
C SER A 10 18.25 -1.21 6.39
N LEU A 11 18.07 -0.05 5.76
CA LEU A 11 17.84 1.23 6.45
C LEU A 11 16.45 1.31 7.11
N ILE A 12 15.42 0.76 6.47
CA ILE A 12 14.06 0.69 7.04
C ILE A 12 14.02 -0.37 8.16
N ALA A 13 14.61 -1.55 7.94
CA ALA A 13 14.68 -2.62 8.95
C ALA A 13 15.49 -2.22 10.18
N GLY A 14 16.55 -1.43 9.99
CA GLY A 14 17.34 -0.84 11.08
C GLY A 14 16.66 0.34 11.76
N GLY A 15 15.47 0.76 11.33
CA GLY A 15 14.75 1.90 11.91
C GLY A 15 15.41 3.26 11.67
N ILE A 16 16.48 3.32 10.87
CA ILE A 16 17.30 4.52 10.67
C ILE A 16 16.48 5.60 9.98
N ILE A 17 15.82 5.28 8.85
CA ILE A 17 15.00 6.24 8.11
C ILE A 17 13.80 6.70 8.94
N GLY A 18 13.14 5.76 9.64
CA GLY A 18 12.01 6.06 10.49
C GLY A 18 12.38 7.02 11.62
N ALA A 19 13.35 6.64 12.47
CA ALA A 19 13.78 7.42 13.63
C ALA A 19 14.35 8.80 13.24
N SER A 20 15.14 8.88 12.15
CA SER A 20 15.70 10.17 11.71
C SER A 20 14.64 11.11 11.12
N LEU A 21 13.66 10.61 10.37
CA LEU A 21 12.50 11.42 9.94
C LEU A 21 11.63 11.85 11.13
N GLY A 22 11.37 10.95 12.08
CA GLY A 22 10.55 11.27 13.25
C GLY A 22 11.18 12.34 14.14
N VAL A 23 12.50 12.28 14.37
CA VAL A 23 13.24 13.32 15.11
C VAL A 23 13.27 14.66 14.38
N LEU A 24 13.25 14.67 13.04
CA LEU A 24 13.17 15.92 12.25
C LEU A 24 11.78 16.59 12.31
N ILE A 25 10.72 15.82 12.53
CA ILE A 25 9.32 16.30 12.46
C ILE A 25 8.77 16.65 13.84
N ALA A 26 9.24 16.00 14.91
CA ALA A 26 8.73 16.21 16.26
C ALA A 26 9.39 17.40 16.97
N LYS A 27 8.61 18.08 17.82
CA LYS A 27 9.12 19.14 18.70
C LYS A 27 10.03 18.60 19.80
N ASP A 28 9.81 17.36 20.23
CA ASP A 28 10.59 16.66 21.24
C ASP A 28 11.35 15.48 20.60
N LYS A 29 12.60 15.25 21.03
CA LYS A 29 13.47 14.20 20.49
C LYS A 29 13.01 12.80 20.87
N GLU A 30 12.47 12.60 22.08
CA GLU A 30 11.97 11.29 22.51
C GLU A 30 10.67 10.93 21.78
N GLU A 31 9.77 11.90 21.65
CA GLU A 31 8.54 11.75 20.87
C GLU A 31 8.85 11.52 19.38
N GLY A 32 9.83 12.23 18.83
CA GLY A 32 10.28 12.05 17.45
C GLY A 32 10.91 10.69 17.19
N ALA A 33 11.72 10.17 18.10
CA ALA A 33 12.28 8.84 17.98
C ALA A 33 11.18 7.76 18.00
N ALA A 34 10.17 7.90 18.87
CA ALA A 34 9.05 6.97 18.97
C ALA A 34 8.16 6.99 17.71
N ILE A 35 7.76 8.17 17.24
CA ILE A 35 6.98 8.34 16.00
C ILE A 35 7.76 7.78 14.81
N GLY A 36 9.06 8.04 14.77
CA GLY A 36 9.94 7.55 13.74
C GLY A 36 10.07 6.03 13.72
N ALA A 37 10.24 5.40 14.88
CA ALA A 37 10.28 3.95 15.00
C ALA A 37 8.96 3.30 14.54
N LEU A 38 7.82 3.89 14.91
CA LEU A 38 6.49 3.47 14.45
C LEU A 38 6.36 3.57 12.92
N ALA A 39 6.72 4.71 12.34
CA ALA A 39 6.69 4.92 10.90
C ALA A 39 7.61 3.92 10.17
N GLY A 40 8.82 3.69 10.67
CA GLY A 40 9.74 2.68 10.16
C GLY A 40 9.14 1.27 10.20
N ALA A 41 8.56 0.87 11.33
CA ALA A 41 7.92 -0.44 11.48
C ALA A 41 6.74 -0.63 10.51
N VAL A 42 5.89 0.39 10.33
CA VAL A 42 4.77 0.37 9.36
C VAL A 42 5.28 0.20 7.93
N LEU A 43 6.36 0.90 7.56
CA LEU A 43 6.98 0.77 6.24
C LEU A 43 7.56 -0.64 6.02
N VAL A 44 8.27 -1.21 7.00
CA VAL A 44 8.77 -2.61 6.89
C VAL A 44 7.60 -3.58 6.73
N ALA A 45 6.56 -3.42 7.53
CA ALA A 45 5.40 -4.31 7.53
C ALA A 45 4.66 -4.27 6.18
N THR A 46 4.38 -3.07 5.66
CA THR A 46 3.72 -2.90 4.34
C THR A 46 4.60 -3.41 3.21
N TYR A 47 5.91 -3.17 3.27
CA TYR A 47 6.84 -3.69 2.27
C TYR A 47 6.86 -5.24 2.26
N ARG A 48 7.04 -5.88 3.42
CA ARG A 48 7.02 -7.35 3.54
C ARG A 48 5.68 -7.95 3.11
N ALA A 49 4.58 -7.30 3.42
CA ALA A 49 3.25 -7.72 2.98
C ALA A 49 3.11 -7.63 1.45
N SER A 50 3.63 -6.56 0.84
CA SER A 50 3.67 -6.38 -0.62
C SER A 50 4.52 -7.47 -1.30
N GLU A 51 5.72 -7.74 -0.79
CA GLU A 51 6.59 -8.80 -1.33
C GLU A 51 5.94 -10.19 -1.23
N LYS A 52 5.33 -10.52 -0.09
CA LYS A 52 4.58 -11.78 0.05
C LYS A 52 3.39 -11.84 -0.90
N ALA A 53 2.66 -10.74 -1.10
CA ALA A 53 1.56 -10.68 -2.04
C ALA A 53 2.02 -10.92 -3.49
N LYS A 54 3.15 -10.32 -3.90
CA LYS A 54 3.75 -10.60 -5.22
C LYS A 54 4.14 -12.08 -5.35
N ALA A 55 4.75 -12.67 -4.32
CA ALA A 55 5.17 -14.07 -4.33
C ALA A 55 3.99 -15.06 -4.45
N THR A 56 2.80 -14.70 -3.95
CA THR A 56 1.61 -15.56 -4.09
C THR A 56 1.07 -15.64 -5.53
N ASN A 57 1.56 -14.80 -6.45
CA ASN A 57 1.14 -14.75 -7.86
C ASN A 57 -0.39 -14.75 -8.05
N VAL A 58 -1.12 -14.18 -7.09
CA VAL A 58 -2.59 -14.09 -7.17
C VAL A 58 -2.91 -12.84 -7.98
N PRO A 59 -3.59 -12.98 -9.13
CA PRO A 59 -3.99 -11.83 -9.93
C PRO A 59 -5.03 -10.99 -9.18
N LEU A 60 -4.84 -9.67 -9.20
CA LEU A 60 -5.74 -8.68 -8.60
C LEU A 60 -6.77 -8.22 -9.63
N ILE A 61 -8.05 -8.27 -9.30
CA ILE A 61 -9.10 -7.72 -10.14
C ILE A 61 -9.31 -6.25 -9.79
N VAL A 62 -9.14 -5.35 -10.76
CA VAL A 62 -9.24 -3.90 -10.58
C VAL A 62 -10.30 -3.32 -11.49
N LEU A 63 -11.12 -2.40 -10.98
CA LEU A 63 -12.11 -1.65 -11.76
C LEU A 63 -11.56 -0.25 -12.04
N GLU A 64 -11.24 0.04 -13.30
CA GLU A 64 -10.78 1.37 -13.75
C GLU A 64 -11.71 1.86 -14.87
N GLU A 65 -12.30 3.05 -14.69
CA GLU A 65 -13.19 3.69 -15.68
C GLU A 65 -14.36 2.83 -16.17
N GLY A 66 -14.85 1.92 -15.31
CA GLY A 66 -15.91 0.97 -15.67
C GLY A 66 -15.42 -0.20 -16.51
N SER A 67 -14.11 -0.38 -16.65
CA SER A 67 -13.46 -1.55 -17.25
C SER A 67 -12.80 -2.39 -16.15
N LEU A 68 -12.96 -3.70 -16.26
CA LEU A 68 -12.39 -4.68 -15.35
C LEU A 68 -11.05 -5.16 -15.91
N TYR A 69 -10.00 -5.04 -15.11
CA TYR A 69 -8.65 -5.47 -15.45
C TYR A 69 -8.18 -6.52 -14.45
N GLU A 70 -7.43 -7.49 -14.95
CA GLU A 70 -6.61 -8.39 -14.17
C GLU A 70 -5.21 -7.79 -14.07
N LYS A 71 -4.80 -7.37 -12.88
CA LYS A 71 -3.45 -6.91 -12.60
C LYS A 71 -2.63 -8.07 -12.07
N GLN A 72 -1.62 -8.47 -12.82
CA GLN A 72 -0.69 -9.52 -12.41
C GLN A 72 0.34 -8.99 -11.40
N ALA A 73 1.05 -9.91 -10.74
CA ALA A 73 2.05 -9.59 -9.73
C ALA A 73 3.24 -8.78 -10.28
N ASP A 74 3.50 -8.87 -11.58
CA ASP A 74 4.52 -8.09 -12.31
C ASP A 74 4.07 -6.65 -12.65
N GLY A 75 2.83 -6.30 -12.34
CA GLY A 75 2.25 -4.99 -12.62
C GLY A 75 1.59 -4.86 -14.00
N THR A 76 1.69 -5.89 -14.85
CA THR A 76 0.98 -5.91 -16.14
C THR A 76 -0.53 -5.98 -15.91
N LYS A 77 -1.28 -5.32 -16.80
CA LYS A 77 -2.75 -5.28 -16.76
C LYS A 77 -3.31 -5.99 -17.98
N ARG A 78 -4.13 -7.01 -17.76
CA ARG A 78 -4.91 -7.67 -18.81
C ARG A 78 -6.35 -7.20 -18.72
N PHE A 79 -6.88 -6.65 -19.80
CA PHE A 79 -8.29 -6.28 -19.88
C PHE A 79 -9.16 -7.55 -19.86
N ILE A 80 -10.17 -7.58 -18.99
CA ILE A 80 -11.15 -8.67 -18.93
C ILE A 80 -12.41 -8.27 -19.67
N ARG A 81 -13.10 -7.23 -19.19
CA ARG A 81 -14.39 -6.80 -19.75
C ARG A 81 -14.79 -5.40 -19.33
N LYS A 82 -15.63 -4.74 -20.13
CA LYS A 82 -16.29 -3.50 -19.74
C LYS A 82 -17.52 -3.81 -18.88
N MET A 83 -17.55 -3.29 -17.66
CA MET A 83 -18.69 -3.39 -16.76
C MET A 83 -19.75 -2.37 -17.19
N LYS A 84 -20.94 -2.86 -17.56
CA LYS A 84 -22.08 -1.97 -17.75
C LYS A 84 -22.43 -1.36 -16.39
N LYS A 85 -22.42 -0.03 -16.29
CA LYS A 85 -22.96 0.64 -15.09
C LYS A 85 -24.39 0.13 -14.88
N PRO A 86 -24.72 -0.43 -13.71
CA PRO A 86 -26.09 -0.83 -13.46
C PRO A 86 -26.97 0.41 -13.59
N LYS A 87 -28.01 0.36 -14.43
CA LYS A 87 -29.09 1.36 -14.46
C LYS A 87 -29.98 1.23 -13.20
N ALA A 88 -29.37 0.92 -12.06
CA ALA A 88 -30.09 0.84 -10.80
C ALA A 88 -30.48 2.28 -10.46
N GLN A 89 -31.78 2.56 -10.53
CA GLN A 89 -32.34 3.73 -9.88
C GLN A 89 -32.23 3.47 -8.37
N LEU A 90 -31.10 3.89 -7.79
CA LEU A 90 -30.94 3.91 -6.34
C LEU A 90 -32.07 4.78 -5.79
N ARG A 91 -32.89 4.22 -4.91
CA ARG A 91 -33.93 5.01 -4.25
C ARG A 91 -33.24 6.06 -3.39
N ASN A 92 -33.56 7.33 -3.63
CA ASN A 92 -32.98 8.46 -2.87
C ASN A 92 -33.45 8.52 -1.41
N LYS A 93 -34.31 7.59 -0.98
CA LYS A 93 -34.87 7.53 0.38
C LYS A 93 -35.02 6.08 0.82
N PHE A 94 -34.46 5.79 1.99
CA PHE A 94 -34.72 4.56 2.73
C PHE A 94 -35.67 4.93 3.89
N LYS A 95 -36.72 4.13 4.11
CA LYS A 95 -37.49 4.21 5.36
C LYS A 95 -36.76 3.36 6.39
N LEU A 96 -36.41 3.94 7.54
CA LEU A 96 -36.13 3.14 8.73
C LEU A 96 -37.45 2.54 9.21
N GLN A 97 -37.46 1.23 9.44
CA GLN A 97 -38.50 0.56 10.22
C GLN A 97 -38.03 0.44 11.67
#